data_AF-A0A950G7R6-F1
#
_entry.id   AF-A0A950G7R6-F1
#
_cell.length_a   1.000
_cell.length_b   1.000
_cell.length_c   1.000
_cell.angle_alpha   90.00
_cell.angle_beta   90.00
_cell.angle_gamma   90.00
#
_symmetry.space_group_name_H-M   'P 1'
#
loop_
_entity.id
_entity.type
_entity.pdbx_description
1 polymer ?
#
loop_
_entity_poly.entity_id
_entity_poly.type
_entity_poly.pdbx_seq_one_letter_code
_entity_poly.pdbx_strand_id
1 'polypeptide(L)'
;MRVGDTVNVPARCNLKLRLTNGSEILLSSGSRMSILSYSAGGTDTHVNLTLTQGLLQAVLPSTSGSPSFEISTPVGTASVRSGPANWFVYSQADSAQVGVLEGTVDLTSAATRRSVSIPAHWGTRLESNRDPVLLRVWPENQFDGFRRLTQ
;
A
#
# COMPACT_ATOMS: atom_id res chain seq x y z
N MET A 1 9.18 4.22 -16.59
CA MET A 1 8.62 5.00 -15.48
C MET A 1 9.77 5.64 -14.72
N ARG A 2 9.67 6.93 -14.39
CA ARG A 2 10.67 7.70 -13.66
C ARG A 2 10.05 8.23 -12.37
N VAL A 3 10.89 8.64 -11.43
CA VAL A 3 10.45 9.39 -10.25
C VAL A 3 9.71 10.66 -10.71
N GLY A 4 8.57 10.94 -10.09
CA GLY A 4 7.67 12.03 -10.46
C GLY A 4 6.57 11.63 -11.45
N ASP A 5 6.62 10.43 -12.05
CA ASP A 5 5.55 9.97 -12.94
C ASP A 5 4.25 9.72 -12.15
N THR A 6 3.14 10.23 -12.70
CA THR A 6 1.79 9.91 -12.24
C THR A 6 1.14 8.91 -13.18
N VAL A 7 0.57 7.87 -12.59
CA VAL A 7 -0.21 6.83 -13.24
C VAL A 7 -1.67 7.06 -12.91
N ASN A 8 -2.48 7.20 -13.96
CA ASN A 8 -3.94 7.18 -13.85
C ASN A 8 -4.42 5.87 -14.49
N VAL A 9 -5.08 5.03 -13.70
CA VAL A 9 -5.71 3.81 -14.22
C VAL A 9 -7.15 4.15 -14.59
N PRO A 10 -7.51 4.17 -15.89
CA PRO A 10 -8.86 4.51 -16.31
C PRO A 10 -9.88 3.48 -15.81
N ALA A 11 -11.15 3.83 -15.90
CA ALA A 11 -12.24 2.92 -15.53
C ALA A 11 -12.18 1.62 -16.37
N ARG A 12 -12.52 0.49 -15.75
CA ARG A 12 -12.58 -0.85 -16.37
C ARG A 12 -11.24 -1.39 -16.86
N CYS A 13 -10.13 -0.85 -16.37
CA CYS A 13 -8.80 -1.39 -16.59
C CYS A 13 -8.08 -1.58 -15.26
N ASN A 14 -7.20 -2.56 -15.19
CA ASN A 14 -6.27 -2.75 -14.09
C ASN A 14 -4.85 -2.63 -14.61
N LEU A 15 -3.92 -2.23 -13.76
CA LEU A 15 -2.51 -2.09 -14.11
C LEU A 15 -1.65 -2.91 -13.16
N LYS A 16 -0.77 -3.73 -13.72
CA LYS A 16 0.27 -4.43 -12.98
C LYS A 16 1.63 -3.85 -13.34
N LEU A 17 2.35 -3.36 -12.33
CA LEU A 17 3.73 -2.90 -12.43
C LEU A 17 4.62 -3.88 -11.69
N ARG A 18 5.74 -4.26 -12.32
CA ARG A 18 6.78 -5.08 -11.69
C ARG A 18 8.05 -4.25 -11.55
N LEU A 19 8.53 -4.10 -10.32
CA LEU A 19 9.75 -3.39 -10.00
C LEU A 19 10.97 -4.30 -10.17
N THR A 20 12.17 -3.73 -10.30
CA THR A 20 13.40 -4.51 -10.53
C THR A 20 13.81 -5.34 -9.33
N ASN A 21 13.38 -4.96 -8.12
CA ASN A 21 13.55 -5.73 -6.89
C ASN A 21 12.58 -6.93 -6.78
N GLY A 22 11.73 -7.15 -7.80
CA GLY A 22 10.75 -8.23 -7.84
C GLY A 22 9.41 -7.89 -7.19
N SER A 23 9.26 -6.74 -6.53
CA SER A 23 7.97 -6.29 -6.01
C SER A 23 6.96 -6.08 -7.14
N GLU A 24 5.70 -6.41 -6.86
CA GLU A 24 4.57 -6.16 -7.75
C GLU A 24 3.63 -5.13 -7.14
N ILE A 25 3.15 -4.21 -7.97
CA ILE A 25 2.13 -3.23 -7.63
C ILE A 25 0.97 -3.44 -8.58
N LEU A 26 -0.20 -3.79 -8.05
CA LEU A 26 -1.43 -3.93 -8.81
C LEU A 26 -2.35 -2.78 -8.45
N LEU A 27 -2.84 -2.05 -9.46
CA LEU A 27 -3.74 -0.93 -9.30
C LEU A 27 -5.10 -1.27 -9.93
N SER A 28 -6.16 -1.04 -9.16
CA SER A 28 -7.53 -1.17 -9.67
C SER A 28 -7.90 -0.04 -10.64
N SER A 29 -8.97 -0.27 -11.38
CA SER A 29 -9.70 0.80 -12.07
C SER A 29 -9.97 2.03 -11.18
N GLY A 30 -9.77 3.22 -11.74
CA GLY A 30 -10.03 4.48 -11.05
C GLY A 30 -8.95 4.89 -10.04
N SER A 31 -7.82 4.18 -9.99
CA SER A 31 -6.71 4.53 -9.12
C SER A 31 -5.82 5.62 -9.71
N ARG A 32 -5.31 6.50 -8.84
CA ARG A 32 -4.30 7.52 -9.16
C ARG A 32 -3.13 7.40 -8.21
N MET A 33 -1.98 7.03 -8.78
CA MET A 33 -0.74 6.78 -8.05
C MET A 33 0.42 7.58 -8.65
N SER A 34 1.35 8.05 -7.82
CA SER A 34 2.60 8.67 -8.27
C SER A 34 3.80 8.01 -7.58
N ILE A 35 4.93 7.91 -8.28
CA ILE A 35 6.20 7.48 -7.67
C ILE A 35 6.93 8.71 -7.14
N LEU A 36 7.05 8.84 -5.82
CA LEU A 36 7.78 9.94 -5.18
C LEU A 36 9.27 9.69 -5.14
N SER A 37 9.69 8.46 -4.85
CA SER A 37 11.09 8.08 -4.92
C SER A 37 11.22 6.58 -5.16
N TYR A 38 12.30 6.23 -5.85
CA TYR A 38 12.69 4.86 -6.07
C TYR A 38 14.20 4.80 -6.10
N SER A 39 14.80 4.09 -5.15
CA SER A 39 16.22 3.78 -5.16
C SER A 39 16.38 2.27 -5.07
N ALA A 40 16.96 1.68 -6.12
CA ALA A 40 17.42 0.31 -6.13
C ALA A 40 18.91 0.32 -6.41
N GLY A 41 19.71 0.32 -5.35
CA GLY A 41 21.17 0.29 -5.42
C GLY A 41 21.74 -0.46 -4.22
N GLY A 42 22.46 -1.55 -4.47
CA GLY A 42 22.97 -2.42 -3.40
C GLY A 42 21.88 -3.26 -2.74
N THR A 43 21.98 -3.46 -1.43
CA THR A 43 21.02 -4.25 -0.62
C THR A 43 19.79 -3.45 -0.16
N ASP A 44 19.81 -2.13 -0.29
CA ASP A 44 18.73 -1.28 0.18
C ASP A 44 17.84 -0.83 -0.99
N THR A 45 16.59 -1.26 -0.94
CA THR A 45 15.55 -0.78 -1.85
C THR A 45 14.58 0.09 -1.08
N HIS A 46 14.42 1.34 -1.52
CA HIS A 46 13.42 2.26 -0.99
C HIS A 46 12.41 2.58 -2.08
N VAL A 47 11.14 2.31 -1.80
CA VAL A 47 10.01 2.63 -2.69
C VAL A 47 9.07 3.54 -1.93
N ASN A 48 8.88 4.75 -2.45
CA ASN A 48 7.88 5.68 -1.91
C ASN A 48 6.86 6.04 -3.00
N LEU A 49 5.62 5.68 -2.72
CA LEU A 49 4.48 5.92 -3.60
C LEU A 49 3.48 6.85 -2.92
N THR A 50 2.77 7.64 -3.71
CA THR A 50 1.54 8.28 -3.26
C THR A 50 0.36 7.65 -3.96
N LEU A 51 -0.63 7.17 -3.21
CA LEU A 51 -1.94 6.75 -3.71
C LEU A 51 -2.96 7.80 -3.28
N THR A 52 -3.38 8.65 -4.21
CA THR A 52 -4.35 9.72 -3.90
C THR A 52 -5.79 9.22 -3.93
N GLN A 53 -6.07 8.21 -4.75
CA GLN A 53 -7.40 7.64 -4.94
C GLN A 53 -7.29 6.19 -5.44
N GLY A 54 -8.27 5.37 -5.05
CA GLY A 54 -8.48 4.03 -5.57
C GLY A 54 -7.79 2.96 -4.73
N LEU A 55 -7.65 1.77 -5.30
CA LEU A 55 -7.07 0.60 -4.65
C LEU A 55 -5.73 0.22 -5.28
N LEU A 56 -4.79 -0.13 -4.40
CA LEU A 56 -3.47 -0.65 -4.71
C LEU A 56 -3.22 -1.91 -3.88
N GLN A 57 -2.77 -2.99 -4.52
CA GLN A 57 -2.19 -4.16 -3.86
C GLN A 57 -0.68 -4.17 -4.09
N ALA A 58 0.08 -4.28 -3.01
CA ALA A 58 1.53 -4.39 -3.06
C ALA A 58 1.95 -5.79 -2.61
N VAL A 59 2.77 -6.45 -3.43
CA VAL A 59 3.35 -7.77 -3.16
C VAL A 59 4.86 -7.64 -3.17
N LEU A 60 5.47 -7.84 -2.01
CA LEU A 60 6.89 -7.72 -1.77
C LEU A 60 7.47 -9.12 -1.58
N PRO A 61 8.42 -9.56 -2.41
CA PRO A 61 9.10 -10.82 -2.21
C PRO A 61 10.05 -10.75 -1.02
N SER A 62 10.49 -11.92 -0.54
CA SER A 62 11.62 -12.00 0.38
C SER A 62 12.89 -11.55 -0.34
N THR A 63 13.49 -10.46 0.13
CA THR A 63 14.76 -9.94 -0.39
C THR A 63 15.81 -9.91 0.71
N SER A 64 17.07 -10.19 0.38
CA SER A 64 18.20 -9.93 1.27
C SER A 64 18.42 -8.42 1.40
N GLY A 65 18.15 -7.84 2.56
CA GLY A 65 18.32 -6.40 2.83
C GLY A 65 17.23 -5.82 3.73
N SER A 66 17.19 -4.50 3.86
CA SER A 66 16.15 -3.77 4.60
C SER A 66 15.28 -2.95 3.65
N PRO A 67 14.44 -3.62 2.82
CA PRO A 67 13.56 -2.91 1.92
C PRO A 67 12.56 -2.07 2.73
N SER A 68 12.41 -0.81 2.36
CA SER A 68 11.36 0.05 2.89
C SER A 68 10.41 0.40 1.76
N PHE A 69 9.14 0.09 1.98
CA PHE A 69 8.09 0.33 1.00
C PHE A 69 7.00 1.13 1.68
N GLU A 70 6.78 2.35 1.19
CA GLU A 70 5.85 3.30 1.77
C GLU A 70 4.80 3.72 0.73
N ILE A 71 3.54 3.72 1.15
CA ILE A 71 2.42 4.24 0.38
C ILE A 71 1.78 5.35 1.20
N SER A 72 1.98 6.59 0.77
CA SER A 72 1.29 7.75 1.32
C SER A 72 -0.09 7.91 0.68
N THR A 73 -1.07 8.22 1.52
CA THR A 73 -2.45 8.57 1.17
C THR A 73 -2.74 9.98 1.68
N PRO A 74 -3.86 10.62 1.32
CA PRO A 74 -4.23 11.93 1.86
C PRO A 74 -4.32 11.98 3.39
N VAL A 75 -4.57 10.85 4.06
CA VAL A 75 -4.81 10.80 5.51
C VAL A 75 -3.67 10.15 6.32
N GLY A 76 -2.72 9.49 5.68
CA GLY A 76 -1.65 8.79 6.37
C GLY A 76 -0.74 7.96 5.47
N THR A 77 0.24 7.30 6.07
CA THR A 77 1.22 6.47 5.36
C THR A 77 1.14 5.04 5.86
N ALA A 78 1.06 4.11 4.93
CA ALA A 78 1.20 2.69 5.19
C ALA A 78 2.59 2.21 4.76
N SER A 79 3.31 1.46 5.61
CA SER A 79 4.69 1.09 5.35
C SER A 79 5.04 -0.34 5.78
N VAL A 80 5.89 -1.00 4.99
CA VAL A 80 6.57 -2.25 5.34
C VAL A 80 8.03 -1.95 5.65
N ARG A 81 8.53 -2.45 6.79
CA ARG A 81 9.90 -2.21 7.26
C ARG A 81 10.85 -3.39 7.02
N SER A 82 10.33 -4.62 6.99
CA SER A 82 11.13 -5.82 6.77
C SER A 82 10.28 -7.00 6.30
N GLY A 83 10.93 -7.93 5.60
CA GLY A 83 10.34 -9.20 5.17
C GLY A 83 9.42 -9.11 3.95
N PRO A 84 8.90 -10.27 3.50
CA PRO A 84 7.86 -10.32 2.49
C PRO A 84 6.56 -9.72 3.03
N ALA A 85 5.74 -9.17 2.14
CA ALA A 85 4.43 -8.65 2.49
C ALA A 85 3.48 -8.69 1.29
N ASN A 86 2.21 -8.95 1.56
CA ASN A 86 1.13 -8.87 0.57
C ASN A 86 -0.02 -8.11 1.21
N TRP A 87 -0.35 -6.94 0.69
CA TRP A 87 -1.24 -6.02 1.38
C TRP A 87 -1.94 -5.06 0.43
N PHE A 88 -3.03 -4.47 0.92
CA PHE A 88 -3.92 -3.61 0.18
C PHE A 88 -3.99 -2.24 0.83
N VAL A 89 -4.04 -1.18 0.01
CA VAL A 89 -4.41 0.17 0.41
C VAL A 89 -5.55 0.64 -0.47
N TYR A 90 -6.67 0.96 0.14
CA TYR A 90 -7.76 1.67 -0.52
C TYR A 90 -7.80 3.10 -0.02
N SER A 91 -7.56 4.06 -0.91
CA SER A 91 -7.50 5.49 -0.60
C SER A 91 -8.71 6.22 -1.18
N GLN A 92 -9.30 7.06 -0.34
CA GLN A 92 -10.29 8.06 -0.67
C GLN A 92 -9.80 9.42 -0.17
N ALA A 93 -10.51 10.50 -0.50
CA ALA A 93 -10.08 11.86 -0.15
C ALA A 93 -9.93 12.08 1.36
N ASP A 94 -10.76 11.42 2.18
CA ASP A 94 -10.87 11.62 3.62
C ASP A 94 -10.57 10.36 4.45
N SER A 95 -10.18 9.27 3.79
CA SER A 95 -9.97 8.00 4.46
C SER A 95 -9.07 7.05 3.68
N ALA A 96 -8.41 6.17 4.42
CA ALA A 96 -7.65 5.06 3.89
C ALA A 96 -8.06 3.77 4.62
N GLN A 97 -8.10 2.65 3.92
CA GLN A 97 -8.23 1.32 4.50
C GLN A 97 -7.01 0.50 4.13
N VAL A 98 -6.47 -0.22 5.11
CA VAL A 98 -5.32 -1.09 4.92
C VAL A 98 -5.70 -2.49 5.39
N GLY A 99 -5.47 -3.47 4.54
CA GLY A 99 -5.63 -4.89 4.85
C GLY A 99 -4.35 -5.63 4.51
N VAL A 100 -3.90 -6.51 5.39
CA VAL A 100 -2.65 -7.25 5.25
C VAL A 100 -2.98 -8.72 5.08
N LEU A 101 -2.59 -9.30 3.94
CA LEU A 101 -2.73 -10.73 3.66
C LEU A 101 -1.51 -11.52 4.14
N GLU A 102 -0.31 -10.93 4.01
CA GLU A 102 0.96 -11.51 4.46
C GLU A 102 1.88 -10.40 5.00
N GLY A 103 2.69 -10.74 6.00
CA GLY A 103 3.65 -9.81 6.61
C GLY A 103 3.02 -8.91 7.67
N THR A 104 3.65 -7.76 7.89
CA THR A 104 3.19 -6.71 8.83
C THR A 104 3.32 -5.35 8.18
N VAL A 105 2.26 -4.54 8.28
CA VAL A 105 2.22 -3.17 7.74
C VAL A 105 1.94 -2.19 8.86
N ASP A 106 2.77 -1.16 8.99
CA ASP A 106 2.50 -0.04 9.89
C ASP A 106 1.61 0.97 9.17
N LEU A 107 0.53 1.41 9.81
CA LEU A 107 -0.30 2.53 9.34
C LEU A 107 -0.17 3.70 10.31
N THR A 108 0.43 4.79 9.82
CA THR A 108 0.64 6.02 10.58
C THR A 108 -0.30 7.13 10.11
N SER A 109 -1.02 7.75 11.05
CA SER A 109 -1.84 8.94 10.79
C SER A 109 -0.98 10.14 10.41
N ALA A 110 -1.36 10.84 9.34
CA ALA A 110 -0.70 12.09 8.97
C ALA A 110 -0.94 13.19 10.02
N ALA A 111 -2.14 13.22 10.60
CA ALA A 111 -2.57 14.28 11.51
C ALA A 111 -2.02 14.11 12.93
N THR A 112 -2.06 12.90 13.47
CA THR A 112 -1.74 12.64 14.88
C THR A 112 -0.38 11.96 15.08
N ARG A 113 0.24 11.47 13.99
CA ARG A 113 1.47 10.67 14.00
C ARG A 113 1.37 9.36 14.79
N ARG A 114 0.17 9.00 15.26
CA ARG A 114 -0.08 7.69 15.88
C ARG A 114 0.00 6.60 14.81
N SER A 115 0.63 5.50 15.18
CA SER A 115 0.83 4.35 14.30
C SER A 115 0.27 3.08 14.94
N VAL A 116 -0.22 2.18 14.10
CA VAL A 116 -0.59 0.81 14.46
C VAL A 116 0.09 -0.16 13.52
N SER A 117 0.62 -1.27 14.06
CA SER A 117 1.17 -2.37 13.26
C SER A 117 0.06 -3.38 12.97
N ILE A 118 -0.23 -3.62 11.71
CA ILE A 118 -1.30 -4.48 11.23
C ILE A 118 -0.67 -5.83 10.84
N PRO A 119 -0.96 -6.93 11.57
CA PRO A 119 -0.45 -8.24 11.22
C PRO A 119 -1.24 -8.87 10.05
N ALA A 120 -0.71 -9.95 9.48
CA ALA A 120 -1.39 -10.75 8.48
C ALA A 120 -2.81 -11.17 8.91
N HIS A 121 -3.74 -11.15 7.95
CA HIS A 121 -5.18 -11.39 8.07
C HIS A 121 -5.96 -10.33 8.84
N TRP A 122 -5.35 -9.17 9.13
CA TRP A 122 -6.01 -8.05 9.78
C TRP A 122 -6.08 -6.85 8.86
N GLY A 123 -6.94 -5.91 9.23
CA GLY A 123 -6.98 -4.62 8.61
C GLY A 123 -7.56 -3.55 9.52
N THR A 124 -7.42 -2.32 9.09
CA THR A 124 -7.92 -1.15 9.80
C THR A 124 -8.33 -0.06 8.81
N ARG A 125 -8.94 0.98 9.36
CA ARG A 125 -9.32 2.20 8.68
C ARG A 125 -8.67 3.40 9.37
N LEU A 126 -8.26 4.36 8.57
CA LEU A 126 -7.81 5.66 9.01
C LEU A 126 -8.71 6.70 8.38
N GLU A 127 -9.23 7.60 9.19
CA GLU A 127 -10.00 8.76 8.73
C GLU A 127 -9.17 10.03 8.93
N SER A 128 -9.48 11.06 8.14
CA SER A 128 -8.82 12.35 8.25
C SER A 128 -8.90 12.90 9.68
N ASN A 129 -7.78 13.45 10.15
CA ASN A 129 -7.65 14.02 11.50
C ASN A 129 -7.89 13.06 12.66
N ARG A 130 -7.83 11.74 12.44
CA ARG A 130 -8.00 10.72 13.47
C ARG A 130 -6.80 9.80 13.60
N ASP A 131 -6.76 9.08 14.71
CA ASP A 131 -5.90 7.91 14.87
C ASP A 131 -6.44 6.74 14.02
N PRO A 132 -5.60 5.77 13.63
CA PRO A 132 -6.09 4.52 13.06
C PRO A 132 -7.10 3.86 14.02
N VAL A 133 -8.23 3.40 13.49
CA VAL A 133 -9.21 2.69 14.31
C VAL A 133 -8.63 1.36 14.81
N LEU A 134 -9.28 0.76 15.80
CA LEU A 134 -8.87 -0.55 16.32
C LEU A 134 -8.77 -1.58 15.20
N LEU A 135 -7.67 -2.34 15.23
CA LEU A 135 -7.42 -3.42 14.31
C LEU A 135 -8.54 -4.46 14.44
N ARG A 136 -8.97 -5.01 13.31
CA ARG A 136 -9.90 -6.15 13.28
C ARG A 136 -9.41 -7.21 12.30
N VAL A 137 -9.77 -8.46 12.57
CA VAL A 137 -9.61 -9.55 11.60
C VAL A 137 -10.44 -9.22 10.37
N TRP A 138 -9.83 -9.35 9.20
CA TRP A 138 -10.55 -9.28 7.92
C TRP A 138 -10.80 -10.71 7.44
N PRO A 139 -12.06 -11.11 7.24
CA PRO A 139 -12.36 -12.44 6.72
C PRO A 139 -11.88 -12.60 5.27
N GLU A 140 -11.62 -13.83 4.85
CA GLU A 140 -11.08 -14.13 3.51
C GLU A 140 -11.92 -13.52 2.38
N ASN A 141 -13.25 -13.56 2.51
CA ASN A 141 -14.16 -12.97 1.54
C ASN A 141 -13.98 -11.44 1.36
N GLN A 142 -13.50 -10.74 2.39
CA GLN A 142 -13.15 -9.34 2.30
C GLN A 142 -11.88 -9.15 1.46
N PHE A 143 -10.83 -9.96 1.71
CA PHE A 143 -9.62 -9.97 0.87
C PHE A 143 -9.91 -10.38 -0.58
N ASP A 144 -10.78 -11.36 -0.81
CA ASP A 144 -11.25 -11.75 -2.14
C ASP A 144 -11.96 -10.62 -2.89
N GLY A 145 -12.69 -9.77 -2.16
CA GLY A 145 -13.26 -8.55 -2.70
C GLY A 145 -12.18 -7.62 -3.28
N PHE A 146 -11.12 -7.37 -2.50
CA PHE A 146 -10.00 -6.53 -2.94
C PHE A 146 -9.19 -7.17 -4.08
N ARG A 147 -8.88 -8.48 -3.99
CA ARG A 147 -8.16 -9.20 -5.04
C ARG A 147 -8.89 -9.16 -6.38
N ARG A 148 -10.21 -9.33 -6.39
CA ARG A 148 -11.01 -9.24 -7.63
C ARG A 148 -10.95 -7.87 -8.29
N LEU A 149 -10.73 -6.80 -7.51
CA LEU A 149 -10.61 -5.44 -8.02
C LEU A 149 -9.20 -5.13 -8.56
N THR A 150 -8.18 -5.90 -8.19
CA THR A 150 -6.78 -5.69 -8.62
C THR A 150 -6.28 -6.70 -9.66
N GLN A 151 -7.10 -7.68 -10.05
CA GLN A 151 -6.78 -8.73 -11.04
C GLN A 151 -7.09 -8.36 -12.48
#